data_AF-A0AAC8Q4U5-F1
#
_entry.id   AF-A0AAC8Q4U5-F1
#
_cell.length_a   1.000
_cell.length_b   1.000
_cell.length_c   1.000
_cell.angle_alpha   90.00
_cell.angle_beta   90.00
_cell.angle_gamma   90.00
#
_symmetry.space_group_name_H-M   'P 1'
#
loop_
_entity.id
_entity.type
_entity.pdbx_description
1 polymer ?
#
loop_
_entity_poly.entity_id
_entity_poly.type
_entity_poly.pdbx_seq_one_letter_code
_entity_poly.pdbx_strand_id
1 'polypeptide(L)'
;MAVNLEQFSNEPIYRATVPCPQVLEELQQLGQLDAHHEKKQARATTVGRVTLAAGVLCLFVGMLGMSGEGIGMPLAWGGTVLALVGITAFILRSRYQRLNLENRRYELTWRVVWLLQADISPDEPVTLELDLRPATHSDKYQNEGSTRSGWTVKHYLDPWLSLQGRLLDGTHFRLEMTERVQLRNRTKTNARGKMKSKSKQLSAAFLRVRLRVKPERYQHLERLGSSARGAVQMITGTQIKNLTVEADRVDMTLHLRIPWVAGHSEPPPSPGSSPGNRSTEAAPLNGQRVVATALLSLYQILNLSRALDKKAVHSRA
;
A
#
# COMPACT_ATOMS: atom_id res chain seq x y z
N MET A 1 18.88 11.27 -8.16
CA MET A 1 18.79 11.42 -9.64
C MET A 1 17.33 11.72 -9.91
N ALA A 2 16.96 12.68 -10.75
CA ALA A 2 15.53 12.95 -10.98
C ALA A 2 14.82 11.68 -11.46
N VAL A 3 13.69 11.32 -10.83
CA VAL A 3 12.89 10.15 -11.20
C VAL A 3 12.53 10.22 -12.68
N ASN A 4 12.94 9.24 -13.49
CA ASN A 4 12.61 9.20 -14.92
C ASN A 4 11.12 8.89 -15.09
N LEU A 5 10.33 9.96 -15.31
CA LEU A 5 8.88 9.91 -15.40
C LEU A 5 8.36 9.04 -16.55
N GLU A 6 9.09 8.97 -17.66
CA GLU A 6 8.69 8.17 -18.82
C GLU A 6 8.81 6.68 -18.53
N GLN A 7 9.92 6.26 -17.90
CA GLN A 7 10.12 4.88 -17.46
C GLN A 7 9.09 4.47 -16.39
N PHE A 8 8.84 5.37 -15.43
CA PHE A 8 7.90 5.14 -14.34
C PHE A 8 6.44 5.00 -14.83
N SER A 9 6.08 5.64 -15.95
CA SER A 9 4.73 5.55 -16.52
C SER A 9 4.38 4.16 -17.07
N ASN A 10 5.39 3.39 -17.51
CA ASN A 10 5.21 2.04 -18.05
C ASN A 10 5.33 0.98 -16.95
N GLU A 11 6.28 1.16 -16.03
CA GLU A 11 6.50 0.27 -14.89
C GLU A 11 6.62 1.12 -13.62
N PRO A 12 5.55 1.25 -12.81
CA PRO A 12 5.57 2.05 -11.58
C PRO A 12 6.28 1.27 -10.47
N ILE A 13 7.55 0.94 -10.70
CA ILE A 13 8.46 0.32 -9.75
C ILE A 13 9.59 1.32 -9.54
N TYR A 14 9.75 1.79 -8.31
CA TYR A 14 10.83 2.66 -7.93
C TYR A 14 11.97 1.82 -7.34
N ARG A 15 13.18 1.96 -7.88
CA ARG A 15 14.40 1.28 -7.42
C ARG A 15 15.54 2.28 -7.31
N ALA A 16 16.13 2.37 -6.13
CA ALA A 16 17.25 3.26 -5.89
C ALA A 16 18.23 2.68 -4.85
N THR A 17 19.51 2.98 -5.01
CA THR A 17 20.55 2.78 -3.99
C THR A 17 21.22 4.11 -3.77
N VAL A 18 20.66 4.91 -2.86
CA VAL A 18 21.07 6.31 -2.64
C VAL A 18 20.95 6.67 -1.15
N PRO A 19 21.59 7.75 -0.69
CA PRO A 19 21.48 8.20 0.69
C PRO A 19 20.04 8.58 1.10
N CYS A 20 19.72 8.45 2.39
CA CYS A 20 18.37 8.72 2.93
C CYS A 20 17.76 10.07 2.50
N PRO A 21 18.49 11.21 2.55
CA PRO A 21 17.92 12.50 2.15
C PRO A 21 17.44 12.50 0.69
N GLN A 22 18.19 11.85 -0.20
CA GLN A 22 17.83 11.76 -1.61
C GLN A 22 16.61 10.85 -1.83
N VAL A 23 16.53 9.72 -1.11
CA VAL A 23 15.33 8.86 -1.15
C VAL A 23 14.08 9.64 -0.73
N LEU A 24 14.17 10.43 0.34
CA LEU A 24 13.05 11.20 0.86
C LEU A 24 12.56 12.26 -0.13
N GLU A 25 13.50 12.95 -0.79
CA GLU A 25 13.18 13.93 -1.82
C GLU A 25 12.49 13.26 -3.02
N GLU A 26 13.02 12.13 -3.50
CA GLU A 26 12.45 11.40 -4.64
C GLU A 26 11.04 10.84 -4.31
N LEU A 27 10.82 10.32 -3.09
CA LEU A 27 9.49 9.90 -2.63
C LEU A 27 8.51 11.06 -2.45
N GLN A 28 9.00 12.24 -2.05
CA GLN A 28 8.17 13.44 -1.97
C GLN A 28 7.77 13.94 -3.36
N GLN A 29 8.70 13.95 -4.32
CA GLN A 29 8.41 14.27 -5.72
C GLN A 29 7.35 13.31 -6.29
N LEU A 30 7.47 12.01 -5.99
CA LEU A 30 6.48 11.01 -6.37
C LEU A 30 5.08 11.32 -5.81
N GLY A 31 4.99 11.67 -4.52
CA GLY A 31 3.73 12.06 -3.90
C GLY A 31 3.12 13.34 -4.50
N GLN A 32 3.93 14.31 -4.92
CA GLN A 32 3.47 15.52 -5.59
C GLN A 32 2.91 15.23 -7.00
N LEU A 33 3.55 14.32 -7.74
CA LEU A 33 3.10 13.87 -9.05
C LEU A 33 1.75 13.17 -8.96
N ASP A 34 1.61 12.25 -8.00
CA ASP A 34 0.36 11.52 -7.78
C ASP A 34 -0.78 12.48 -7.39
N ALA A 35 -0.54 13.40 -6.46
CA ALA A 35 -1.52 14.43 -6.08
C ALA A 35 -1.97 15.31 -7.28
N HIS A 36 -1.07 15.57 -8.24
CA HIS A 36 -1.42 16.28 -9.47
C HIS A 36 -2.33 15.44 -10.38
N HIS A 37 -2.05 14.13 -10.50
CA HIS A 37 -2.89 13.19 -11.25
C HIS A 37 -4.27 13.02 -10.61
N GLU A 38 -4.35 12.91 -9.28
CA GLU A 38 -5.61 12.86 -8.53
C GLU A 38 -6.47 14.11 -8.77
N LYS A 39 -5.86 15.30 -8.75
CA LYS A 39 -6.58 16.56 -9.06
C LYS A 39 -7.12 16.58 -10.49
N LYS A 40 -6.34 16.14 -11.47
CA LYS A 40 -6.80 16.03 -12.88
C LYS A 40 -7.94 15.01 -13.01
N GLN A 41 -7.85 13.88 -12.32
CA GLN A 41 -8.89 12.85 -12.28
C GLN A 41 -10.18 13.38 -11.65
N ALA A 42 -10.08 14.11 -10.54
CA ALA A 42 -11.23 14.72 -9.86
C ALA A 42 -11.92 15.74 -10.77
N ARG A 43 -11.15 16.64 -11.40
CA ARG A 43 -11.67 17.60 -12.38
C ARG A 43 -12.35 16.92 -13.55
N ALA A 44 -11.72 15.92 -14.17
CA ALA A 44 -12.31 15.16 -15.27
C ALA A 44 -13.61 14.46 -14.85
N THR A 45 -13.70 13.98 -13.61
CA THR A 45 -14.91 13.36 -13.07
C THR A 45 -16.04 14.37 -12.90
N THR A 46 -15.75 15.55 -12.34
CA THR A 46 -16.73 16.62 -12.17
C THR A 46 -17.21 17.15 -13.51
N VAL A 47 -16.30 17.50 -14.41
CA VAL A 47 -16.62 17.97 -15.78
C VAL A 47 -17.42 16.92 -16.53
N GLY A 48 -16.97 15.66 -16.52
CA GLY A 48 -17.65 14.57 -17.21
C GLY A 48 -19.07 14.33 -16.70
N ARG A 49 -19.32 14.41 -15.39
CA ARG A 49 -20.67 14.27 -14.81
C ARG A 49 -21.58 15.42 -15.21
N VAL A 50 -21.11 16.66 -15.07
CA VAL A 50 -21.92 17.87 -15.35
C VAL A 50 -22.25 17.96 -16.83
N THR A 51 -21.25 17.82 -17.70
CA THR A 51 -21.44 17.94 -19.17
C THR A 51 -22.29 16.80 -19.74
N LEU A 52 -22.13 15.56 -19.24
CA LEU A 52 -22.96 14.45 -19.69
C LEU A 52 -24.42 14.60 -19.22
N ALA A 53 -24.65 15.01 -17.96
CA ALA A 53 -26.01 15.26 -17.48
C ALA A 53 -26.69 16.40 -18.24
N ALA A 54 -25.98 17.52 -18.46
CA ALA A 54 -26.48 18.65 -19.25
C ALA A 54 -26.74 18.25 -20.71
N GLY A 55 -25.83 17.49 -21.33
CA GLY A 55 -25.98 17.00 -22.70
C GLY A 55 -27.19 16.10 -22.87
N VAL A 56 -27.40 15.14 -21.96
CA VAL A 56 -28.59 14.26 -21.96
C VAL A 56 -29.87 15.08 -21.77
N LEU A 57 -29.88 16.08 -20.88
CA LEU A 57 -31.03 16.94 -20.67
C LEU A 57 -31.35 17.78 -21.91
N CYS A 58 -30.36 18.41 -22.53
CA CYS A 58 -30.53 19.20 -23.76
C CYS A 58 -31.00 18.33 -24.93
N LEU A 59 -30.50 17.09 -25.05
CA LEU A 59 -30.98 16.12 -26.04
C LEU A 59 -32.43 15.75 -25.80
N PHE A 60 -32.81 15.49 -24.55
CA PHE A 60 -34.18 15.13 -24.18
C PHE A 60 -35.16 16.27 -24.46
N VAL A 61 -34.85 17.49 -24.02
CA VAL A 61 -35.67 18.69 -24.26
C VAL A 61 -35.70 19.03 -25.75
N GLY A 62 -34.56 18.94 -26.44
CA GLY A 62 -34.46 19.16 -27.88
C GLY A 62 -35.36 18.21 -28.66
N MET A 63 -35.35 16.90 -28.32
CA MET A 63 -36.22 15.89 -28.93
C MET A 63 -37.71 16.17 -28.69
N LEU A 64 -38.11 16.58 -27.48
CA LEU A 64 -39.49 16.96 -27.20
C LEU A 64 -39.94 18.21 -27.98
N GLY A 65 -39.00 19.10 -28.29
CA GLY A 65 -39.25 20.34 -29.05
C GLY A 65 -39.16 20.20 -30.57
N MET A 66 -38.84 19.03 -31.13
CA MET A 66 -38.71 18.85 -32.59
C MET A 66 -40.06 18.84 -33.34
N SER A 67 -41.18 18.84 -32.64
CA SER A 67 -42.54 18.89 -33.21
C SER A 67 -43.03 20.30 -33.55
N GLY A 68 -42.26 21.35 -33.23
CA GLY A 68 -42.58 22.74 -33.57
C GLY A 68 -41.49 23.43 -34.40
N GLU A 69 -41.83 24.55 -35.04
CA GLU A 69 -40.91 25.43 -35.81
C GLU A 69 -39.89 26.18 -34.93
N GLY A 70 -39.37 25.54 -33.88
CA GLY A 70 -38.67 26.19 -32.76
C GLY A 70 -37.24 25.71 -32.50
N ILE A 71 -36.76 26.11 -31.31
CA ILE A 71 -35.38 25.98 -30.78
C ILE A 71 -34.93 24.51 -30.57
N GLY A 72 -35.74 23.51 -30.93
CA GLY A 72 -35.46 22.08 -30.70
C GLY A 72 -34.19 21.56 -31.38
N MET A 73 -33.97 21.92 -32.65
CA MET A 73 -32.77 21.54 -33.41
C MET A 73 -31.46 22.06 -32.80
N PRO A 74 -31.28 23.36 -32.52
CA PRO A 74 -30.04 23.86 -31.92
C PRO A 74 -29.80 23.30 -30.51
N LEU A 75 -30.85 23.03 -29.73
CA LEU A 75 -30.74 22.35 -28.43
C LEU A 75 -30.25 20.91 -28.56
N ALA A 76 -30.73 20.16 -29.55
CA ALA A 76 -30.27 18.79 -29.80
C ALA A 76 -28.79 18.75 -30.23
N TRP A 77 -28.37 19.69 -31.09
CA TRP A 77 -26.96 19.83 -31.48
C TRP A 77 -26.07 20.21 -30.30
N GLY A 78 -26.46 21.22 -29.51
CA GLY A 78 -25.75 21.61 -28.30
C GLY A 78 -25.65 20.46 -27.29
N GLY A 79 -26.74 19.70 -27.11
CA GLY A 79 -26.77 18.51 -26.27
C GLY A 79 -25.80 17.42 -26.73
N THR A 80 -25.69 17.20 -28.04
CA THR A 80 -24.75 16.23 -28.63
C THR A 80 -23.30 16.61 -28.34
N VAL A 81 -22.93 17.88 -28.55
CA VAL A 81 -21.57 18.37 -28.27
C VAL A 81 -21.22 18.20 -26.79
N LEU A 82 -22.15 18.58 -25.89
CA LEU A 82 -21.96 18.41 -24.44
C LEU A 82 -21.79 16.93 -24.05
N ALA A 83 -22.56 16.02 -24.65
CA ALA A 83 -22.43 14.59 -24.41
C ALA A 83 -21.06 14.05 -24.88
N LEU A 84 -20.56 14.48 -26.03
CA LEU A 84 -19.23 14.10 -26.54
C LEU A 84 -18.10 14.60 -25.63
N VAL A 85 -18.19 15.83 -25.13
CA VAL A 85 -17.25 16.36 -24.12
C VAL A 85 -17.28 15.52 -22.85
N GLY A 86 -18.49 15.14 -22.39
CA GLY A 86 -18.66 14.26 -21.24
C GLY A 86 -18.00 12.90 -21.43
N ILE A 87 -18.25 12.24 -22.56
CA ILE A 87 -17.62 10.96 -22.92
C ILE A 87 -16.10 11.09 -22.96
N THR A 88 -15.57 12.14 -23.58
CA THR A 88 -14.12 12.39 -23.67
C THR A 88 -13.50 12.57 -22.28
N ALA A 89 -14.18 13.31 -21.39
CA ALA A 89 -13.76 13.47 -20.00
C ALA A 89 -13.75 12.12 -19.23
N PHE A 90 -14.70 11.22 -19.50
CA PHE A 90 -14.70 9.86 -18.94
C PHE A 90 -13.56 8.99 -19.47
N ILE A 91 -13.21 9.09 -20.75
CA ILE A 91 -12.05 8.41 -21.34
C ILE A 91 -10.76 8.92 -20.67
N LEU A 92 -10.60 10.24 -20.54
CA LEU A 92 -9.47 10.85 -19.84
C LEU A 92 -9.40 10.42 -18.38
N ARG A 93 -10.54 10.37 -17.68
CA ARG A 93 -10.62 9.83 -16.31
C ARG A 93 -10.10 8.40 -16.24
N SER A 94 -10.51 7.53 -17.18
CA SER A 94 -10.03 6.14 -17.20
C SER A 94 -8.53 6.05 -17.42
N ARG A 95 -7.95 6.92 -18.26
CA ARG A 95 -6.49 7.02 -18.43
C ARG A 95 -5.80 7.47 -17.15
N TYR A 96 -6.31 8.51 -16.47
CA TYR A 96 -5.74 8.99 -15.20
C TYR A 96 -5.88 7.97 -14.07
N GLN A 97 -6.97 7.20 -14.04
CA GLN A 97 -7.14 6.12 -13.06
C GLN A 97 -6.08 5.03 -13.15
N ARG A 98 -5.51 4.79 -14.34
CA ARG A 98 -4.41 3.83 -14.52
C ARG A 98 -3.09 4.32 -13.95
N LEU A 99 -2.94 5.64 -13.79
CA LEU A 99 -1.76 6.31 -13.25
C LEU A 99 -1.89 6.61 -11.75
N ASN A 100 -3.03 6.30 -11.14
CA ASN A 100 -3.28 6.53 -9.72
C ASN A 100 -2.47 5.51 -8.91
N LEU A 101 -1.51 6.01 -8.13
CA LEU A 101 -0.65 5.19 -7.29
C LEU A 101 -1.32 4.93 -5.95
N GLU A 102 -0.90 3.88 -5.25
CA GLU A 102 -1.49 3.61 -3.94
C GLU A 102 -0.78 4.43 -2.84
N ASN A 103 -1.43 5.50 -2.37
CA ASN A 103 -0.82 6.53 -1.50
C ASN A 103 -0.13 5.94 -0.27
N ARG A 104 -0.76 4.93 0.35
CA ARG A 104 -0.24 4.25 1.55
C ARG A 104 1.16 3.65 1.36
N ARG A 105 1.56 3.27 0.14
CA ARG A 105 2.83 2.59 -0.12
C ARG A 105 4.01 3.54 -0.04
N TYR A 106 3.99 4.60 -0.87
CA TYR A 106 5.08 5.59 -0.86
C TYR A 106 5.06 6.41 0.44
N GLU A 107 3.88 6.69 1.02
CA GLU A 107 3.79 7.39 2.30
C GLU A 107 4.39 6.59 3.46
N LEU A 108 4.14 5.28 3.53
CA LEU A 108 4.74 4.45 4.58
C LEU A 108 6.26 4.43 4.40
N THR A 109 6.69 4.24 3.15
CA THR A 109 8.11 4.18 2.81
C THR A 109 8.82 5.47 3.20
N TRP A 110 8.25 6.63 2.87
CA TRP A 110 8.76 7.93 3.29
C TRP A 110 8.91 7.99 4.81
N ARG A 111 7.86 7.62 5.56
CA ARG A 111 7.85 7.71 7.03
C ARG A 111 8.86 6.78 7.69
N VAL A 112 9.06 5.60 7.12
CA VAL A 112 10.03 4.63 7.60
C VAL A 112 11.46 5.09 7.30
N VAL A 113 11.74 5.59 6.09
CA VAL A 113 13.05 6.15 5.75
C VAL A 113 13.36 7.36 6.62
N TRP A 114 12.38 8.25 6.84
CA TRP A 114 12.51 9.40 7.72
C TRP A 114 12.81 8.99 9.17
N LEU A 115 12.16 7.93 9.67
CA LEU A 115 12.46 7.40 11.00
C LEU A 115 13.89 6.85 11.08
N LEU A 116 14.29 6.07 10.08
CA LEU A 116 15.59 5.39 10.04
C LEU A 116 16.76 6.35 9.78
N GLN A 117 16.53 7.52 9.19
CA GLN A 117 17.59 8.50 8.92
C GLN A 117 18.34 8.92 10.19
N ALA A 118 17.70 8.83 11.36
CA ALA A 118 18.34 9.16 12.64
C ALA A 118 19.43 8.16 13.03
N ASP A 119 19.31 6.90 12.57
CA ASP A 119 20.20 5.78 12.90
C ASP A 119 21.11 5.37 11.73
N ILE A 120 21.08 6.11 10.62
CA ILE A 120 21.88 5.85 9.40
C ILE A 120 22.81 7.04 9.18
N SER A 121 24.05 6.79 8.74
CA SER A 121 24.96 7.88 8.37
C SER A 121 24.40 8.68 7.18
N PRO A 122 24.51 10.02 7.14
CA PRO A 122 23.99 10.83 6.04
C PRO A 122 24.49 10.41 4.65
N ASP A 123 25.70 9.84 4.58
CA ASP A 123 26.35 9.39 3.35
C ASP A 123 26.17 7.89 3.07
N GLU A 124 25.62 7.12 4.02
CA GLU A 124 25.43 5.68 3.84
C GLU A 124 24.26 5.42 2.87
N PRO A 125 24.49 4.68 1.78
CA PRO A 125 23.44 4.40 0.82
C PRO A 125 22.43 3.38 1.39
N VAL A 126 21.16 3.61 1.07
CA VAL A 126 20.07 2.69 1.36
C VAL A 126 19.52 2.17 0.04
N THR A 127 19.35 0.86 -0.07
CA THR A 127 18.67 0.24 -1.22
C THR A 127 17.18 0.16 -0.94
N LEU A 128 16.39 0.80 -1.79
CA LEU A 128 14.93 0.79 -1.75
C LEU A 128 14.39 0.24 -3.07
N GLU A 129 13.51 -0.74 -2.97
CA GLU A 129 12.63 -1.20 -4.03
C GLU A 129 11.17 -1.05 -3.58
N LEU A 130 10.39 -0.34 -4.39
CA LEU A 130 9.01 0.02 -4.11
C LEU A 130 8.15 -0.26 -5.36
N ASP A 131 7.33 -1.30 -5.31
CA ASP A 131 6.38 -1.66 -6.38
C ASP A 131 5.02 -1.01 -6.10
N LEU A 132 4.63 -0.07 -6.97
CA LEU A 132 3.40 0.71 -6.86
C LEU A 132 2.30 0.20 -7.81
N ARG A 133 2.54 -0.91 -8.51
CA ARG A 133 1.51 -1.58 -9.33
C ARG A 133 0.41 -2.12 -8.43
N PRO A 134 -0.83 -2.21 -8.93
CA PRO A 134 -1.94 -2.82 -8.18
C PRO A 134 -1.57 -4.20 -7.60
N ALA A 135 -2.05 -4.51 -6.41
CA ALA A 135 -1.79 -5.81 -5.77
C ALA A 135 -2.35 -7.01 -6.57
N THR A 136 -3.22 -6.75 -7.55
CA THR A 136 -3.84 -7.74 -8.44
C THR A 136 -3.22 -7.73 -9.84
N HIS A 137 -2.01 -7.18 -10.01
CA HIS A 137 -1.26 -7.23 -11.26
C HIS A 137 -0.99 -8.68 -11.69
N SER A 138 -0.92 -8.94 -13.01
CA SER A 138 -0.73 -10.28 -13.57
C SER A 138 0.52 -10.98 -13.04
N ASP A 139 1.63 -10.26 -12.94
CA ASP A 139 2.91 -10.82 -12.47
C ASP A 139 2.88 -11.25 -11.00
N LYS A 140 1.90 -10.76 -10.24
CA LYS A 140 1.71 -11.07 -8.80
C LYS A 140 0.75 -12.24 -8.61
N TYR A 141 0.17 -12.78 -9.68
CA TYR A 141 -0.74 -13.91 -9.66
C TYR A 141 0.00 -15.20 -9.29
N GLN A 142 -0.53 -15.92 -8.32
CA GLN A 142 0.04 -17.18 -7.86
C GLN A 142 -0.72 -18.38 -8.40
N ASN A 143 -2.02 -18.43 -8.13
CA ASN A 143 -2.89 -19.52 -8.54
C ASN A 143 -4.37 -19.16 -8.41
N GLU A 144 -5.20 -20.05 -8.93
CA GLU A 144 -6.65 -19.99 -8.86
C GLU A 144 -7.19 -21.32 -8.33
N GLY A 145 -8.24 -21.23 -7.52
CA GLY A 145 -8.91 -22.39 -6.95
C GLY A 145 -10.41 -22.16 -6.86
N SER A 146 -11.13 -23.20 -6.44
CA SER A 146 -12.57 -23.14 -6.20
C SER A 146 -12.88 -23.57 -4.77
N THR A 147 -13.77 -22.85 -4.09
CA THR A 147 -14.29 -23.26 -2.79
C THR A 147 -15.44 -24.24 -2.95
N ARG A 148 -15.65 -25.10 -1.95
CA ARG A 148 -16.85 -25.97 -1.88
C ARG A 148 -18.18 -25.21 -2.00
N SER A 149 -18.18 -23.93 -1.64
CA SER A 149 -19.35 -23.03 -1.76
C SER A 149 -19.52 -22.40 -3.15
N GLY A 150 -18.72 -22.80 -4.14
CA GLY A 150 -18.80 -22.36 -5.54
C GLY A 150 -18.21 -20.97 -5.79
N TRP A 151 -17.23 -20.54 -5.00
CA TRP A 151 -16.47 -19.32 -5.28
C TRP A 151 -15.20 -19.67 -6.03
N THR A 152 -14.97 -18.98 -7.14
CA THR A 152 -13.66 -18.92 -7.79
C THR A 152 -12.77 -17.97 -7.00
N VAL A 153 -11.59 -18.42 -6.60
CA VAL A 153 -10.64 -17.65 -5.78
C VAL A 153 -9.33 -17.52 -6.52
N LYS A 154 -8.92 -16.29 -6.81
CA LYS A 154 -7.59 -15.98 -7.34
C LYS A 154 -6.70 -15.46 -6.22
N HIS A 155 -5.52 -16.04 -6.10
CA HIS A 155 -4.52 -15.67 -5.10
C HIS A 155 -3.41 -14.86 -5.74
N TYR A 156 -3.05 -13.75 -5.08
CA TYR A 156 -1.96 -12.87 -5.46
C TYR A 156 -1.00 -12.70 -4.28
N LEU A 157 0.29 -12.60 -4.58
CA LEU A 157 1.34 -12.27 -3.63
C LEU A 157 2.06 -11.02 -4.12
N ASP A 158 1.98 -9.96 -3.34
CA ASP A 158 2.49 -8.64 -3.69
C ASP A 158 3.60 -8.21 -2.72
N PRO A 159 4.87 -8.62 -2.97
CA PRO A 159 6.02 -8.07 -2.26
C PRO A 159 6.29 -6.66 -2.78
N TRP A 160 5.72 -5.65 -2.12
CA TRP A 160 5.68 -4.30 -2.65
C TRP A 160 6.75 -3.37 -2.09
N LEU A 161 7.38 -3.71 -0.97
CA LEU A 161 8.45 -2.93 -0.35
C LEU A 161 9.62 -3.85 0.01
N SER A 162 10.81 -3.45 -0.40
CA SER A 162 12.08 -3.95 0.12
C SER A 162 12.98 -2.76 0.43
N LEU A 163 13.36 -2.60 1.69
CA LEU A 163 14.23 -1.54 2.17
C LEU A 163 15.39 -2.18 2.93
N GLN A 164 16.62 -1.90 2.55
CA GLN A 164 17.80 -2.44 3.21
C GLN A 164 18.89 -1.38 3.30
N GLY A 165 19.67 -1.44 4.37
CA GLY A 165 20.76 -0.50 4.60
C GLY A 165 21.57 -0.90 5.82
N ARG A 166 22.46 0.00 6.22
CA ARG A 166 23.33 -0.19 7.36
C ARG A 166 23.13 0.94 8.37
N LEU A 167 23.00 0.55 9.62
CA LEU A 167 22.85 1.46 10.75
C LEU A 167 24.23 1.88 11.28
N LEU A 168 24.28 2.97 12.04
CA LEU A 168 25.52 3.55 12.59
C LEU A 168 26.30 2.56 13.48
N ASP A 169 25.60 1.64 14.13
CA ASP A 169 26.19 0.57 14.93
C ASP A 169 26.88 -0.52 14.07
N GLY A 170 26.69 -0.49 12.75
CA GLY A 170 27.17 -1.46 11.78
C GLY A 170 26.21 -2.64 11.54
N THR A 171 25.02 -2.62 12.14
CA THR A 171 23.96 -3.61 11.91
C THR A 171 23.36 -3.38 10.53
N HIS A 172 23.21 -4.46 9.76
CA HIS A 172 22.47 -4.40 8.50
C HIS A 172 21.01 -4.69 8.77
N PHE A 173 20.12 -3.81 8.32
CA PHE A 173 18.69 -4.04 8.42
C PHE A 173 18.11 -4.38 7.05
N ARG A 174 17.05 -5.18 7.05
CA ARG A 174 16.21 -5.43 5.89
C ARG A 174 14.76 -5.46 6.32
N LEU A 175 13.95 -4.63 5.70
CA LEU A 175 12.53 -4.49 5.91
C LEU A 175 11.81 -4.85 4.62
N GLU A 176 10.82 -5.73 4.72
CA GLU A 176 10.00 -6.14 3.57
C GLU A 176 8.53 -6.05 3.95
N MET A 177 7.72 -5.51 3.04
CA MET A 177 6.26 -5.58 3.16
C MET A 177 5.69 -6.44 2.03
N THR A 178 4.81 -7.36 2.40
CA THR A 178 4.13 -8.25 1.45
C THR A 178 2.64 -8.27 1.72
N GLU A 179 1.83 -8.07 0.68
CA GLU A 179 0.39 -8.26 0.75
C GLU A 179 -0.03 -9.56 0.07
N ARG A 180 -0.90 -10.33 0.73
CA ARG A 180 -1.59 -11.47 0.14
C ARG A 180 -3.01 -11.05 -0.17
N VAL A 181 -3.38 -11.05 -1.44
CA VAL A 181 -4.72 -10.68 -1.89
C VAL A 181 -5.45 -11.89 -2.43
N GLN A 182 -6.70 -12.06 -2.01
CA GLN A 182 -7.62 -13.06 -2.53
C GLN A 182 -8.79 -12.34 -3.20
N LEU A 183 -8.93 -12.53 -4.51
CA LEU A 183 -10.13 -12.12 -5.24
C LEU A 183 -11.07 -13.31 -5.34
N ARG A 184 -12.24 -13.20 -4.70
CA ARG A 184 -13.28 -14.24 -4.73
C ARG A 184 -14.44 -13.76 -5.59
N ASN A 185 -14.73 -14.49 -6.65
CA ASN A 185 -15.84 -14.22 -7.54
C ASN A 185 -16.80 -15.41 -7.58
N ARG A 186 -18.09 -15.12 -7.63
CA ARG A 186 -19.14 -16.13 -7.80
C ARG A 186 -20.20 -15.60 -8.74
N THR A 187 -20.53 -16.40 -9.74
CA THR A 187 -21.60 -16.10 -10.69
C THR A 187 -22.70 -17.15 -10.54
N LYS A 188 -23.96 -16.71 -10.45
CA LYS A 188 -25.13 -17.57 -10.35
C LYS A 188 -26.25 -17.03 -11.23
N THR A 189 -26.90 -17.91 -11.98
CA THR A 189 -28.12 -17.59 -12.74
C THR A 189 -29.34 -17.74 -11.82
N ASN A 190 -30.25 -16.76 -11.83
CA ASN A 190 -31.51 -16.86 -11.10
C ASN A 190 -32.56 -17.67 -11.88
N ALA A 191 -33.68 -18.01 -11.25
CA ALA A 191 -34.76 -18.77 -11.90
C ALA A 191 -35.40 -18.06 -13.12
N ARG A 192 -35.22 -16.74 -13.25
CA ARG A 192 -35.67 -15.94 -14.40
C ARG A 192 -34.59 -15.79 -15.49
N GLY A 193 -33.52 -16.59 -15.45
CA GLY A 193 -32.43 -16.55 -16.43
C GLY A 193 -31.42 -15.39 -16.28
N LYS A 194 -31.62 -14.47 -15.35
CA LYS A 194 -30.68 -13.34 -15.10
C LYS A 194 -29.44 -13.80 -14.35
N MET A 195 -28.28 -13.52 -14.92
CA MET A 195 -26.98 -13.75 -14.29
C MET A 195 -26.72 -12.72 -13.18
N LYS A 196 -26.30 -13.20 -12.01
CA LYS A 196 -25.86 -12.37 -10.88
C LYS A 196 -24.43 -12.73 -10.51
N SER A 197 -23.55 -11.74 -10.44
CA SER A 197 -22.18 -11.89 -9.96
C SER A 197 -22.03 -11.28 -8.57
N LYS A 198 -21.15 -11.87 -7.76
CA LYS A 198 -20.70 -11.33 -6.48
C LYS A 198 -19.19 -11.46 -6.41
N SER A 199 -18.52 -10.35 -6.11
CA SER A 199 -17.09 -10.30 -5.87
C SER A 199 -16.80 -9.96 -4.41
N LYS A 200 -15.66 -10.43 -3.89
CA LYS A 200 -15.11 -10.06 -2.60
C LYS A 200 -13.59 -10.03 -2.72
N GLN A 201 -12.96 -9.02 -2.12
CA GLN A 201 -11.51 -8.94 -1.98
C GLN A 201 -11.16 -9.11 -0.50
N LEU A 202 -10.21 -10.00 -0.22
CA LEU A 202 -9.61 -10.15 1.10
C LEU A 202 -8.12 -9.89 0.99
N SER A 203 -7.56 -9.07 1.88
CA SER A 203 -6.13 -8.76 1.91
C SER A 203 -5.56 -9.06 3.29
N ALA A 204 -4.35 -9.62 3.32
CA ALA A 204 -3.57 -9.80 4.54
C ALA A 204 -2.17 -9.22 4.32
N ALA A 205 -1.73 -8.34 5.22
CA ALA A 205 -0.41 -7.71 5.14
C ALA A 205 0.58 -8.38 6.09
N PHE A 206 1.81 -8.56 5.61
CA PHE A 206 2.92 -9.14 6.36
C PHE A 206 4.09 -8.17 6.33
N LEU A 207 4.60 -7.84 7.51
CA LEU A 207 5.83 -7.08 7.69
C LEU A 207 6.94 -8.06 8.09
N ARG A 208 8.04 -8.10 7.34
CA ARG A 208 9.24 -8.81 7.73
C ARG A 208 10.33 -7.82 8.07
N VAL A 209 10.95 -7.98 9.23
CA VAL A 209 12.08 -7.18 9.68
C VAL A 209 13.21 -8.12 10.03
N ARG A 210 14.38 -7.88 9.46
CA ARG A 210 15.60 -8.65 9.72
C ARG A 210 16.73 -7.71 10.12
N LEU A 211 17.42 -8.04 11.19
CA LEU A 211 18.68 -7.42 11.58
C LEU A 211 19.79 -8.45 11.46
N ARG A 212 20.88 -8.10 10.79
CA ARG A 212 22.12 -8.88 10.75
C ARG A 212 23.20 -8.13 11.49
N VAL A 213 23.78 -8.80 12.48
CA VAL A 213 24.73 -8.22 13.43
C VAL A 213 26.09 -8.93 13.33
N LYS A 214 27.14 -8.28 13.84
CA LYS A 214 28.44 -8.94 14.01
C LYS A 214 28.37 -9.89 15.21
N PRO A 215 28.65 -11.19 15.06
CA PRO A 215 28.52 -12.17 16.14
C PRO A 215 29.46 -11.89 17.32
N GLU A 216 30.64 -11.30 17.06
CA GLU A 216 31.62 -10.88 18.07
C GLU A 216 31.03 -9.98 19.17
N ARG A 217 30.01 -9.18 18.80
CA ARG A 217 29.36 -8.20 19.66
C ARG A 217 28.17 -8.80 20.45
N TYR A 218 27.69 -9.97 20.04
CA TYR A 218 26.47 -10.61 20.55
C TYR A 218 26.69 -12.13 20.67
N GLN A 219 27.66 -12.55 21.49
CA GLN A 219 28.17 -13.93 21.52
C GLN A 219 27.16 -14.97 22.02
N HIS A 220 26.14 -14.53 22.77
CA HIS A 220 25.09 -15.41 23.31
C HIS A 220 23.71 -15.15 22.71
N LEU A 221 23.64 -14.57 21.50
CA LEU A 221 22.36 -14.27 20.83
C LEU A 221 21.50 -15.52 20.61
N GLU A 222 22.11 -16.61 20.14
CA GLU A 222 21.43 -17.90 19.91
C GLU A 222 20.80 -18.51 21.18
N ARG A 223 21.34 -18.21 22.36
CA ARG A 223 20.82 -18.71 23.64
C ARG A 223 19.46 -18.12 23.99
N LEU A 224 19.09 -16.99 23.39
CA LEU A 224 17.78 -16.38 23.61
C LEU A 224 16.65 -17.18 22.96
N GLY A 225 16.93 -17.96 21.90
CA GLY A 225 16.00 -18.90 21.24
C GLY A 225 14.50 -18.59 21.42
N SER A 226 13.80 -19.44 22.18
CA SER A 226 12.38 -19.31 22.47
C SER A 226 12.03 -18.18 23.46
N SER A 227 12.94 -17.83 24.38
CA SER A 227 12.78 -16.73 25.34
C SER A 227 12.72 -15.36 24.66
N ALA A 228 13.29 -15.21 23.47
CA ALA A 228 13.26 -13.98 22.69
C ALA A 228 11.83 -13.49 22.39
N ARG A 229 10.86 -14.41 22.26
CA ARG A 229 9.47 -14.03 21.99
C ARG A 229 8.85 -13.23 23.14
N GLY A 230 9.26 -13.48 24.39
CA GLY A 230 8.78 -12.71 25.55
C GLY A 230 9.29 -11.27 25.60
N ALA A 231 10.38 -10.98 24.88
CA ALA A 231 10.94 -9.64 24.77
C ALA A 231 10.31 -8.80 23.65
N VAL A 232 9.52 -9.40 22.76
CA VAL A 232 8.90 -8.68 21.64
C VAL A 232 7.69 -7.90 22.12
N GLN A 233 7.72 -6.59 21.93
CA GLN A 233 6.56 -5.73 22.14
C GLN A 233 5.62 -5.82 20.93
N MET A 234 4.34 -6.11 21.18
CA MET A 234 3.34 -6.18 20.12
C MET A 234 2.35 -5.02 20.20
N ILE A 235 2.00 -4.48 19.05
CA ILE A 235 0.88 -3.55 18.93
C ILE A 235 -0.42 -4.35 18.80
N THR A 236 -1.47 -3.94 19.51
CA THR A 236 -2.82 -4.50 19.36
C THR A 236 -3.24 -4.53 17.89
N GLY A 237 -3.64 -5.69 17.38
CA GLY A 237 -3.97 -5.89 15.97
C GLY A 237 -2.83 -6.49 15.13
N THR A 238 -1.66 -6.73 15.72
CA THR A 238 -0.55 -7.48 15.10
C THR A 238 -0.38 -8.86 15.73
N GLN A 239 0.21 -9.79 14.98
CA GLN A 239 0.55 -11.13 15.46
C GLN A 239 1.91 -11.56 14.91
N ILE A 240 2.79 -12.09 15.77
CA ILE A 240 4.05 -12.69 15.33
C ILE A 240 3.74 -14.00 14.61
N LYS A 241 4.11 -14.08 13.33
CA LYS A 241 4.00 -15.29 12.51
C LYS A 241 5.26 -16.14 12.61
N ASN A 242 6.42 -15.50 12.53
CA ASN A 242 7.72 -16.15 12.66
C ASN A 242 8.67 -15.25 13.44
N LEU A 243 9.54 -15.85 14.25
CA LEU A 243 10.66 -15.19 14.91
C LEU A 243 11.82 -16.20 14.94
N THR A 244 12.92 -15.83 14.31
CA THR A 244 14.12 -16.64 14.21
C THR A 244 15.28 -15.84 14.79
N VAL A 245 15.99 -16.44 15.75
CA VAL A 245 17.16 -15.87 16.41
C VAL A 245 18.32 -16.82 16.17
N GLU A 246 19.34 -16.35 15.46
CA GLU A 246 20.56 -17.08 15.16
C GLU A 246 21.76 -16.28 15.68
N ALA A 247 22.97 -16.84 15.59
CA ALA A 247 24.18 -16.21 16.10
C ALA A 247 24.50 -14.85 15.45
N ASP A 248 24.18 -14.66 14.16
CA ASP A 248 24.49 -13.44 13.40
C ASP A 248 23.26 -12.66 12.93
N ARG A 249 22.04 -13.13 13.22
CA ARG A 249 20.80 -12.48 12.75
C ARG A 249 19.58 -12.71 13.62
N VAL A 250 18.69 -11.73 13.57
CA VAL A 250 17.33 -11.82 14.12
C VAL A 250 16.34 -11.47 13.01
N ASP A 251 15.39 -12.37 12.72
CA ASP A 251 14.37 -12.22 11.68
C ASP A 251 12.99 -12.37 12.30
N MET A 252 12.12 -11.39 12.10
CA MET A 252 10.75 -11.40 12.60
C MET A 252 9.77 -11.10 11.47
N THR A 253 8.73 -11.92 11.38
CA THR A 253 7.60 -11.71 10.47
C THR A 253 6.33 -11.47 11.29
N LEU A 254 5.72 -10.30 11.10
CA LEU A 254 4.45 -9.90 11.68
C LEU A 254 3.32 -10.03 10.66
N HIS A 255 2.15 -10.46 11.13
CA HIS A 255 0.89 -10.45 10.40
C HIS A 255 0.01 -9.33 10.95
N LEU A 256 -0.45 -8.43 10.08
CA LEU A 256 -1.30 -7.31 10.41
C LEU A 256 -2.76 -7.77 10.25
N ARG A 257 -3.47 -7.97 11.37
CA ARG A 257 -4.81 -8.60 11.39
C ARG A 257 -5.95 -7.65 11.04
N ILE A 258 -5.70 -6.35 11.12
CA ILE A 258 -6.65 -5.29 10.79
C ILE A 258 -6.05 -4.38 9.71
N PRO A 259 -6.87 -3.62 8.97
CA PRO A 259 -6.38 -2.67 7.98
C PRO A 259 -5.34 -1.72 8.56
N TRP A 260 -4.40 -1.30 7.74
CA TRP A 260 -3.33 -0.40 8.14
C TRP A 260 -3.29 0.81 7.22
N VAL A 261 -2.83 1.93 7.76
CA VAL A 261 -2.58 3.19 7.07
C VAL A 261 -1.12 3.58 7.29
N ALA A 262 -0.54 4.36 6.39
CA ALA A 262 0.87 4.72 6.48
C ALA A 262 1.23 5.54 7.74
N GLY A 263 0.29 6.33 8.28
CA GLY A 263 0.47 7.20 9.45
C GLY A 263 -0.86 7.61 10.10
N HIS A 264 -0.95 8.79 10.69
CA HIS A 264 -2.19 9.31 11.29
C HIS A 264 -3.22 9.84 10.29
N SER A 265 -3.00 9.63 8.98
CA SER A 265 -3.96 10.01 7.95
C SER A 265 -5.26 9.23 8.15
N GLU A 266 -6.32 9.94 8.53
CA GLU A 266 -7.69 9.41 8.52
C GLU A 266 -7.97 8.84 7.12
N PRO A 267 -8.43 7.59 6.99
CA PRO A 267 -8.67 7.01 5.68
C PRO A 267 -9.70 7.89 4.93
N PRO A 268 -9.50 8.16 3.63
CA PRO A 268 -10.50 8.91 2.86
C PRO A 268 -11.84 8.16 2.93
N PRO A 269 -12.97 8.89 3.05
CA PRO A 269 -14.28 8.26 3.15
C PRO A 269 -14.48 7.36 1.93
N SER A 270 -14.78 6.08 2.18
CA SER A 270 -15.12 5.16 1.09
C SER A 270 -16.27 5.74 0.28
N PRO A 271 -16.20 5.74 -1.07
CA PRO A 271 -17.29 6.21 -1.91
C PRO A 271 -18.52 5.30 -1.68
N GLY A 272 -19.43 5.73 -0.80
CA GLY A 272 -20.62 4.99 -0.40
C GLY A 272 -20.92 4.97 1.11
N SER A 273 -20.04 5.48 1.99
CA SER A 273 -20.34 5.58 3.43
C SER A 273 -21.15 6.84 3.73
N SER A 274 -22.45 6.70 4.00
CA SER A 274 -23.30 7.77 4.52
C SER A 274 -22.79 8.26 5.88
N PRO A 275 -22.83 9.57 6.18
CA PRO A 275 -22.27 10.15 7.42
C PRO A 275 -22.87 9.60 8.73
N GLY A 276 -24.02 8.93 8.68
CA GLY A 276 -24.78 8.46 9.84
C GLY A 276 -24.55 7.00 10.25
N ASN A 277 -23.68 6.24 9.57
CA ASN A 277 -23.46 4.82 9.90
C ASN A 277 -21.98 4.53 10.15
N ARG A 278 -21.39 5.20 11.15
CA ARG A 278 -20.07 4.83 11.68
C ARG A 278 -20.26 3.61 12.57
N SER A 279 -20.23 2.42 11.98
CA SER A 279 -19.95 1.20 12.73
C SER A 279 -18.62 1.39 13.48
N THR A 280 -18.58 0.94 14.73
CA THR A 280 -17.42 0.86 15.62
C THR A 280 -16.34 -0.09 15.06
N GLU A 281 -15.88 0.15 13.83
CA GLU A 281 -14.71 -0.54 13.28
C GLU A 281 -13.47 -0.03 14.02
N ALA A 282 -12.69 -0.97 14.55
CA ALA A 282 -11.43 -0.65 15.21
C ALA A 282 -10.56 0.22 14.29
N ALA A 283 -10.00 1.29 14.84
CA ALA A 283 -9.15 2.21 14.08
C ALA A 283 -8.05 1.45 13.33
N PRO A 284 -7.73 1.83 12.08
CA PRO A 284 -6.69 1.16 11.32
C PRO A 284 -5.33 1.29 12.01
N LEU A 285 -4.48 0.28 11.85
CA LEU A 285 -3.11 0.30 12.37
C LEU A 285 -2.30 1.42 11.72
N ASN A 286 -1.57 2.16 12.55
CA ASN A 286 -0.52 3.05 12.05
C ASN A 286 0.71 2.20 11.65
N GLY A 287 0.96 2.08 10.35
CA GLY A 287 2.03 1.29 9.76
C GLY A 287 3.43 1.75 10.20
N GLN A 288 3.67 3.06 10.27
CA GLN A 288 4.94 3.60 10.78
C GLN A 288 5.20 3.12 12.21
N ARG A 289 4.19 3.17 13.08
CA ARG A 289 4.31 2.72 14.48
C ARG A 289 4.57 1.21 14.55
N VAL A 290 3.90 0.42 13.71
CA VAL A 290 4.14 -1.04 13.63
C VAL A 290 5.59 -1.33 13.24
N VAL A 291 6.13 -0.63 12.26
CA VAL A 291 7.53 -0.78 11.84
C VAL A 291 8.49 -0.36 12.97
N ALA A 292 8.25 0.79 13.59
CA ALA A 292 9.07 1.28 14.69
C ALA A 292 9.10 0.30 15.88
N THR A 293 7.94 -0.19 16.31
CA THR A 293 7.84 -1.17 17.41
C THR A 293 8.46 -2.51 17.03
N ALA A 294 8.36 -2.94 15.76
CA ALA A 294 9.03 -4.14 15.28
C ALA A 294 10.56 -4.02 15.37
N LEU A 295 11.12 -2.91 14.87
CA LEU A 295 12.56 -2.63 14.97
C LEU A 295 13.03 -2.56 16.42
N LEU A 296 12.31 -1.81 17.26
CA LEU A 296 12.62 -1.67 18.69
C LEU A 296 12.62 -3.03 19.41
N SER A 297 11.65 -3.89 19.08
CA SER A 297 11.57 -5.24 19.65
C SER A 297 12.79 -6.10 19.27
N LEU A 298 13.25 -6.02 18.02
CA LEU A 298 14.48 -6.72 17.62
C LEU A 298 15.71 -6.17 18.33
N TYR A 299 15.80 -4.85 18.50
CA TYR A 299 16.85 -4.21 19.29
C TYR A 299 16.83 -4.61 20.77
N GLN A 300 15.64 -4.78 21.36
CA GLN A 300 15.51 -5.28 22.73
C GLN A 300 16.08 -6.70 22.86
N ILE A 301 15.83 -7.58 21.88
CA ILE A 301 16.45 -8.92 21.85
C ILE A 301 17.99 -8.81 21.82
N LEU A 302 18.54 -7.94 20.97
CA LEU A 302 19.99 -7.71 20.91
C LEU A 302 20.56 -7.15 22.23
N ASN A 303 19.84 -6.26 22.89
CA ASN A 303 20.25 -5.71 24.19
C ASN A 303 20.21 -6.75 25.31
N LEU A 304 19.23 -7.67 25.28
CA LEU A 304 19.16 -8.78 26.23
C LEU A 304 20.34 -9.73 26.07
N SER A 305 20.79 -10.02 24.84
CA SER A 305 21.96 -10.89 24.65
C SER A 305 23.22 -10.23 25.22
N ARG A 306 23.40 -8.93 25.02
CA ARG A 306 24.50 -8.16 25.64
C ARG A 306 24.46 -8.18 27.17
N ALA A 307 23.27 -8.14 27.76
CA ALA A 307 23.13 -8.23 29.21
C ALA A 307 23.54 -9.63 29.73
N LEU A 308 23.27 -10.69 28.97
CA LEU A 308 23.75 -12.04 29.27
C LEU A 308 25.27 -12.14 29.16
N ASP A 309 25.85 -11.57 28.11
CA ASP A 309 27.31 -11.53 27.92
C ASP A 309 28.00 -10.87 29.13
N LYS A 310 27.48 -9.72 29.60
CA LYS A 310 28.02 -9.04 30.79
C LYS A 310 27.93 -9.89 32.06
N LYS A 311 26.81 -10.60 32.28
CA LYS A 311 26.64 -11.50 33.44
C LYS A 311 27.61 -12.68 33.39
N ALA A 312 27.81 -13.26 32.21
CA ALA A 312 28.74 -14.38 32.02
C ALA A 312 30.20 -14.00 32.30
N VAL A 313 30.59 -12.76 31.97
CA VAL A 313 31.92 -12.22 32.31
C VAL A 313 32.08 -12.04 33.82
N HIS A 314 31.08 -11.49 34.52
CA HIS A 314 31.15 -11.28 35.98
C HIS A 314 31.11 -12.57 36.78
N SER A 315 30.52 -13.65 36.26
CA SER A 315 30.54 -14.97 36.93
C SER A 315 31.86 -15.73 36.79
N ARG A 316 32.79 -15.24 35.96
CA ARG A 316 34.10 -15.86 35.69
C ARG A 316 35.27 -15.11 36.34
N ALA A 317 35.03 -13.92 36.86
CA ALA A 317 35.99 -13.11 37.62
C ALA A 317 35.79 -13.34 39.12
#